data_AF-A0A2T5J4C8-F1
#
_entry.id   AF-A0A2T5J4C8-F1
#
_cell.length_a   1.000
_cell.length_b   1.000
_cell.length_c   1.000
_cell.angle_alpha   90.00
_cell.angle_beta   90.00
_cell.angle_gamma   90.00
#
_symmetry.space_group_name_H-M   'P 1'
#
loop_
_entity.id
_entity.type
_entity.pdbx_description
1 polymer ?
#
loop_
_entity_poly.entity_id
_entity_poly.type
_entity_poly.pdbx_seq_one_letter_code
_entity_poly.pdbx_strand_id
1 'polypeptide(L)'
;MTTHYIISMIAEEHHKALVKSLLVTFGDRGDNQWTYQDNVANSDVIIVDFELFAQRLPLRDGKAGHIVVAYAPQTPSNSPTPFMMSKPVRGRDFVKLLERLEDVLKATDEDEFAKTHRRIVF
;
A
#
# COMPACT_ATOMS: atom_id res chain seq x y z
N MET A 1 4.69 -2.99 20.50
CA MET A 1 5.50 -2.05 19.68
C MET A 1 4.61 -1.69 18.50
N THR A 2 4.45 -0.40 18.20
CA THR A 2 3.62 0.06 17.08
C THR A 2 4.37 -0.15 15.76
N THR A 3 3.75 -0.87 14.81
CA THR A 3 4.34 -1.08 13.48
C THR A 3 4.05 0.13 12.60
N HIS A 4 5.05 0.61 11.89
CA HIS A 4 4.93 1.79 11.02
C HIS A 4 4.94 1.36 9.56
N TYR A 5 3.91 1.75 8.82
CA TYR A 5 3.77 1.48 7.40
C TYR A 5 3.74 2.77 6.59
N ILE A 6 4.33 2.73 5.40
CA ILE A 6 4.48 3.87 4.49
C ILE A 6 3.69 3.63 3.21
N ILE A 7 2.78 4.56 2.90
CA ILE A 7 2.04 4.61 1.64
C ILE A 7 2.59 5.74 0.77
N SER A 8 2.82 5.47 -0.50
CA SER A 8 2.95 6.51 -1.54
C SER A 8 1.87 6.38 -2.61
N MET A 9 1.68 7.45 -3.39
CA MET A 9 0.70 7.46 -4.46
C MET A 9 1.24 8.09 -5.74
N ILE A 10 1.06 7.39 -6.86
CA ILE A 10 1.32 7.86 -8.22
C ILE A 10 -0.02 8.20 -8.86
N ALA A 11 -0.44 9.45 -8.66
CA ALA A 11 -1.69 10.00 -9.20
C ALA A 11 -1.57 11.54 -9.32
N GLU A 12 -2.65 12.19 -9.73
CA GLU A 12 -2.75 13.66 -9.66
C GLU A 12 -2.76 14.17 -8.22
N GLU A 13 -2.30 15.41 -8.00
CA GLU A 13 -2.11 16.00 -6.65
C GLU A 13 -3.39 16.02 -5.80
N HIS A 14 -4.55 16.25 -6.42
CA HIS A 14 -5.81 16.28 -5.69
C HIS A 14 -6.18 14.91 -5.09
N HIS A 15 -5.84 13.81 -5.79
CA HIS A 15 -6.01 12.45 -5.26
C HIS A 15 -5.01 12.13 -4.16
N LYS A 16 -3.76 12.58 -4.29
CA LYS A 16 -2.77 12.46 -3.20
C LYS A 16 -3.23 13.19 -1.95
N ALA A 17 -3.75 14.41 -2.09
CA ALA A 17 -4.27 15.20 -0.98
C ALA A 17 -5.43 14.48 -0.26
N LEU A 18 -6.31 13.82 -1.01
CA LEU A 18 -7.39 13.01 -0.45
C LEU A 18 -6.85 11.85 0.40
N VAL A 19 -5.87 11.09 -0.11
CA VAL A 19 -5.24 9.99 0.63
C VAL A 19 -4.50 10.51 1.87
N LYS A 20 -3.76 11.63 1.76
CA LYS A 20 -3.13 12.31 2.90
C LYS A 20 -4.18 12.65 3.99
N SER A 21 -5.32 13.21 3.61
CA SER A 21 -6.42 13.55 4.53
C SER A 21 -7.02 12.30 5.20
N LEU A 22 -7.19 11.22 4.45
CA LEU A 22 -7.73 9.96 4.99
C LEU A 22 -6.74 9.33 5.97
N LEU A 23 -5.44 9.38 5.70
CA LEU A 23 -4.41 8.88 6.60
C LEU A 23 -4.30 9.69 7.89
N VAL A 24 -4.50 11.01 7.85
CA VAL A 24 -4.59 11.82 9.08
C VAL A 24 -5.77 11.37 9.96
N THR A 25 -6.87 10.92 9.35
CA THR A 25 -8.09 10.55 10.08
C THR A 25 -8.09 9.09 10.54
N PHE A 26 -7.55 8.18 9.73
CA PHE A 26 -7.68 6.73 9.90
C PHE A 26 -6.33 5.99 9.93
N GLY A 27 -5.21 6.71 9.86
CA GLY A 27 -3.87 6.11 9.78
C GLY A 27 -3.33 5.64 11.13
N ASP A 28 -3.79 6.21 12.25
CA ASP A 28 -3.54 5.65 13.57
C ASP A 28 -4.58 4.55 13.86
N ARG A 29 -4.11 3.31 13.97
CA ARG A 29 -4.93 2.11 14.16
C ARG A 29 -4.56 1.36 15.45
N GLY A 30 -3.97 2.06 16.42
CA GLY A 30 -3.55 1.52 17.71
C GLY A 30 -2.23 0.76 17.62
N ASP A 31 -2.25 -0.45 17.06
CA ASP A 31 -1.04 -1.28 16.92
C ASP A 31 -0.23 -0.96 15.65
N ASN A 32 -0.86 -0.31 14.68
CA ASN A 32 -0.26 0.08 13.41
C ASN A 32 -0.42 1.58 13.18
N GLN A 33 0.60 2.18 12.57
CA GLN A 33 0.59 3.57 12.16
C GLN A 33 0.93 3.70 10.68
N TRP A 34 0.00 4.28 9.92
CA TRP A 34 0.14 4.54 8.50
C TRP A 34 0.53 5.98 8.23
N THR A 35 1.58 6.16 7.43
CA THR A 35 2.07 7.48 7.03
C THR A 35 2.15 7.61 5.52
N TYR A 36 2.07 8.84 5.02
CA TYR A 36 2.21 9.11 3.60
C TYR A 36 3.62 9.61 3.28
N GLN A 37 4.21 9.13 2.19
CA GLN A 37 5.45 9.68 1.62
C GLN A 37 5.29 9.94 0.11
N ASP A 38 5.84 11.05 -0.39
CA ASP A 38 5.83 11.35 -1.83
C ASP A 38 6.86 10.51 -2.62
N ASN A 39 7.91 10.03 -1.94
CA ASN A 39 8.92 9.15 -2.54
C ASN A 39 8.47 7.69 -2.48
N VAL A 40 8.44 7.05 -3.65
CA VAL A 40 8.00 5.68 -3.86
C VAL A 40 9.03 4.64 -3.39
N ALA A 41 10.32 5.00 -3.34
CA ALA A 41 11.41 4.03 -3.16
C ALA A 41 11.37 3.26 -1.83
N ASN A 42 10.89 3.91 -0.77
CA ASN A 42 10.85 3.35 0.59
C ASN A 42 9.43 3.03 1.06
N SER A 43 8.45 3.00 0.15
CA SER A 43 7.06 2.71 0.51
C SER A 43 6.81 1.22 0.63
N ASP A 44 6.06 0.82 1.65
CA ASP A 44 5.55 -0.55 1.79
C ASP A 44 4.38 -0.79 0.83
N VAL A 45 3.56 0.25 0.62
CA VAL A 45 2.40 0.23 -0.27
C VAL A 45 2.43 1.40 -1.24
N ILE A 46 2.18 1.12 -2.52
CA ILE A 46 2.20 2.11 -3.60
C ILE A 46 0.87 2.07 -4.32
N ILE A 47 0.09 3.14 -4.16
CA ILE A 47 -1.18 3.32 -4.87
C ILE A 47 -0.88 3.93 -6.24
N VAL A 48 -1.28 3.28 -7.32
CA VAL A 48 -1.07 3.78 -8.68
C VAL A 48 -2.41 4.09 -9.30
N ASP A 49 -2.58 5.28 -9.88
CA ASP A 49 -3.72 5.59 -10.71
C ASP A 49 -3.56 4.91 -12.08
N PHE A 50 -4.36 3.87 -12.30
CA PHE A 50 -4.22 3.00 -13.46
C PHE A 50 -4.73 3.63 -14.75
N GLU A 51 -5.58 4.65 -14.68
CA GLU A 51 -6.08 5.33 -15.89
C GLU A 51 -4.99 6.20 -16.53
N LEU A 52 -4.10 6.76 -15.72
CA LEU A 52 -3.11 7.75 -16.17
C LEU A 52 -1.67 7.26 -16.09
N PHE A 53 -1.37 6.33 -15.19
CA PHE A 53 0.00 5.97 -14.83
C PHE A 53 0.28 4.46 -14.83
N ALA A 54 -0.60 3.62 -15.39
CA ALA A 54 -0.35 2.18 -15.51
C ALA A 54 0.97 1.84 -16.23
N GLN A 55 1.38 2.66 -17.21
CA GLN A 55 2.63 2.53 -17.95
C GLN A 55 3.89 2.74 -17.09
N ARG A 56 3.76 3.23 -15.85
CA ARG A 56 4.88 3.30 -14.89
C ARG A 56 5.16 1.96 -14.22
N LEU A 57 4.31 0.95 -14.41
CA LEU A 57 4.52 -0.40 -13.92
C LEU A 57 5.34 -1.22 -14.94
N PRO A 58 6.25 -2.10 -14.49
CA PRO A 58 6.66 -2.31 -13.10
C PRO A 58 7.52 -1.14 -12.57
N LEU A 59 7.39 -0.85 -11.27
CA LEU A 59 8.09 0.26 -10.63
C LEU A 59 9.59 -0.06 -10.54
N ARG A 60 10.41 0.71 -11.26
CA ARG A 60 11.87 0.50 -11.33
C ARG A 60 12.58 0.73 -9.99
N ASP A 61 12.11 1.70 -9.21
CA ASP A 61 12.73 2.13 -7.96
C ASP A 61 12.00 1.57 -6.72
N GLY A 62 11.00 0.71 -6.90
CA GLY A 62 10.26 0.14 -5.77
C GLY A 62 11.09 -0.90 -5.02
N LYS A 63 11.10 -0.84 -3.68
CA LYS A 63 11.68 -1.88 -2.81
C LYS A 63 11.15 -3.26 -3.20
N ALA A 64 11.98 -4.30 -3.18
CA ALA A 64 11.50 -5.67 -3.36
C ALA A 64 10.43 -6.00 -2.29
N GLY A 65 9.27 -6.49 -2.74
CA GLY A 65 8.15 -6.84 -1.85
C GLY A 65 7.14 -5.71 -1.58
N HIS A 66 7.23 -4.55 -2.24
CA HIS A 66 6.18 -3.53 -2.13
C HIS A 66 4.83 -4.04 -2.66
N ILE A 67 3.75 -3.61 -2.00
CA ILE A 67 2.39 -3.92 -2.44
C ILE A 67 1.90 -2.81 -3.37
N VAL A 68 1.54 -3.15 -4.61
CA VAL A 68 0.89 -2.21 -5.53
C VAL A 68 -0.61 -2.25 -5.32
N VAL A 69 -1.27 -1.10 -5.22
CA VAL A 69 -2.73 -0.98 -5.17
C VAL A 69 -3.22 -0.27 -6.41
N ALA A 70 -4.16 -0.86 -7.14
CA ALA A 70 -4.77 -0.23 -8.31
C ALA A 70 -5.80 0.82 -7.89
N TYR A 71 -5.65 2.06 -8.37
CA TYR A 71 -6.62 3.13 -8.19
C TYR A 71 -7.33 3.44 -9.50
N ALA A 72 -8.60 3.06 -9.59
CA ALA A 72 -9.41 3.12 -10.81
C ALA A 72 -10.92 3.14 -10.48
N PRO A 73 -11.81 3.62 -11.38
CA PRO A 73 -13.26 3.62 -11.14
C PRO A 73 -13.86 2.21 -11.11
N GLN A 74 -13.26 1.27 -11.85
CA GLN A 74 -13.71 -0.11 -11.96
C GLN A 74 -12.50 -1.05 -11.97
N THR A 75 -12.69 -2.28 -11.52
CA THR A 75 -11.62 -3.29 -11.50
C THR A 75 -11.18 -3.56 -12.94
N PRO A 76 -9.91 -3.28 -13.30
CA PRO A 76 -9.41 -3.66 -14.60
C PRO A 76 -9.50 -5.18 -14.71
N SER A 77 -10.07 -5.68 -15.80
CA SER A 77 -10.21 -7.12 -16.07
C SER A 77 -8.87 -7.87 -16.10
N ASN A 78 -7.77 -7.12 -16.21
CA ASN A 78 -6.38 -7.59 -16.20
C ASN A 78 -5.55 -6.96 -15.06
N SER A 79 -6.17 -6.62 -13.92
CA SER A 79 -5.43 -6.01 -12.80
C SER A 79 -4.26 -6.91 -12.39
N PRO A 80 -3.01 -6.41 -12.45
CA PRO A 80 -1.83 -7.16 -12.05
C PRO A 80 -1.69 -7.26 -10.52
N THR A 81 -2.61 -6.63 -9.77
CA THR A 81 -2.63 -6.63 -8.30
C THR A 81 -3.99 -7.08 -7.75
N PRO A 82 -4.00 -7.85 -6.65
CA PRO A 82 -5.22 -8.23 -5.94
C PRO A 82 -5.81 -7.10 -5.08
N PHE A 83 -5.11 -5.97 -4.94
CA PHE A 83 -5.56 -4.81 -4.17
C PHE A 83 -6.04 -3.69 -5.07
N MET A 84 -7.21 -3.16 -4.75
CA MET A 84 -7.81 -2.07 -5.49
C MET A 84 -8.46 -1.05 -4.55
N MET A 85 -8.35 0.21 -4.91
CA MET A 85 -9.09 1.33 -4.36
C MET A 85 -9.95 1.95 -5.46
N SER A 86 -11.27 1.99 -5.27
CA SER A 86 -12.19 2.51 -6.30
C SER A 86 -12.24 4.04 -6.31
N LYS A 87 -12.44 4.65 -7.48
CA LYS A 87 -12.84 6.06 -7.63
C LYS A 87 -14.39 6.16 -7.62
N PRO A 88 -15.00 7.10 -6.87
CA PRO A 88 -14.40 7.96 -5.85
C PRO A 88 -14.03 7.16 -4.59
N VAL A 89 -12.97 7.59 -3.89
CA VAL A 89 -12.56 6.95 -2.63
C VAL A 89 -13.63 7.19 -1.57
N ARG A 90 -14.06 6.11 -0.92
CA ARG A 90 -14.93 6.16 0.26
C ARG A 90 -14.11 5.80 1.49
N GLY A 91 -14.23 6.58 2.56
CA GLY A 91 -13.45 6.36 3.79
C GLY A 91 -13.59 4.95 4.36
N ARG A 92 -14.78 4.36 4.32
CA ARG A 92 -15.01 2.96 4.73
C ARG A 92 -14.20 1.96 3.90
N ASP A 93 -14.14 2.15 2.59
CA ASP A 93 -13.44 1.22 1.70
C ASP A 93 -11.93 1.39 1.82
N PHE A 94 -11.46 2.63 2.09
CA PHE A 94 -10.08 2.91 2.44
C PHE A 94 -9.66 2.23 3.74
N VAL A 95 -10.48 2.30 4.80
CA VAL A 95 -10.22 1.62 6.08
C VAL A 95 -10.10 0.11 5.89
N LYS A 96 -11.02 -0.50 5.15
CA LYS A 96 -10.96 -1.94 4.82
C LYS A 96 -9.73 -2.31 4.00
N LEU A 97 -9.29 -1.42 3.12
CA LEU A 97 -8.05 -1.60 2.36
C LEU A 97 -6.86 -1.63 3.32
N LEU A 98 -6.76 -0.69 4.27
CA LEU A 98 -5.70 -0.71 5.28
C LEU A 98 -5.68 -2.02 6.06
N GLU A 99 -6.84 -2.48 6.56
CA GLU A 99 -6.96 -3.77 7.28
C GLU A 99 -6.39 -4.94 6.49
N ARG A 100 -6.79 -5.05 5.21
CA ARG A 100 -6.29 -6.11 4.34
C ARG A 100 -4.79 -6.00 4.03
N LEU A 101 -4.25 -4.77 3.97
CA LEU A 101 -2.82 -4.54 3.76
C LEU A 101 -2.03 -4.93 5.03
N GLU A 102 -2.54 -4.59 6.21
CA GLU A 102 -1.93 -4.97 7.49
C GLU A 102 -1.82 -6.49 7.63
N ASP A 103 -2.87 -7.23 7.28
CA ASP A 103 -2.86 -8.70 7.33
C ASP A 103 -1.77 -9.30 6.43
N VAL A 104 -1.61 -8.76 5.22
CA VAL A 104 -0.60 -9.26 4.26
C VAL A 104 0.82 -8.84 4.64
N LEU A 105 1.01 -7.61 5.13
CA LEU A 105 2.32 -7.14 5.60
C LEU A 105 2.79 -7.96 6.80
N LYS A 106 1.91 -8.23 7.77
CA LYS A 106 2.21 -9.10 8.92
C LYS A 106 2.58 -10.52 8.50
N ALA A 107 1.83 -11.13 7.59
CA ALA A 107 2.13 -12.46 7.09
C ALA A 107 3.50 -12.52 6.38
N THR A 108 3.85 -11.46 5.65
CA THR A 108 5.15 -11.34 4.97
C THR A 108 6.29 -11.24 5.98
N ASP A 109 6.13 -10.43 7.03
CA ASP A 109 7.11 -10.29 8.11
C ASP A 109 7.31 -11.62 8.88
N GLU A 110 6.24 -12.35 9.17
CA GLU A 110 6.32 -13.66 9.83
C GLU A 110 7.06 -14.69 8.97
N ASP A 111 6.81 -14.71 7.66
CA ASP A 111 7.51 -15.58 6.72
C ASP A 111 9.01 -15.23 6.60
N GLU A 112 9.37 -13.95 6.59
CA GLU A 112 10.77 -13.51 6.61
C GLU A 112 11.45 -13.83 7.94
N PHE A 113 10.76 -13.64 9.05
CA PHE A 113 11.23 -14.01 10.39
C PHE A 113 11.51 -15.52 10.49
N ALA A 114 10.59 -16.35 9.99
CA ALA A 114 10.73 -17.80 9.96
C ALA A 114 11.89 -18.26 9.06
N LYS A 115 12.08 -17.62 7.89
CA LYS A 115 13.22 -17.91 6.99
C LYS A 115 14.56 -17.52 7.61
N THR A 116 14.61 -16.41 8.34
CA THR A 116 15.82 -15.95 9.02
C THR A 116 16.17 -16.84 10.22
N HIS A 117 15.17 -17.27 10.99
CA HIS A 117 15.39 -18.20 12.11
C HIS A 117 15.85 -19.58 11.63
N ARG A 118 15.36 -20.09 10.49
CA ARG A 118 15.88 -21.33 9.89
C ARG A 118 17.33 -21.23 9.43
N ARG A 119 17.85 -20.03 9.15
CA ARG A 119 19.26 -19.80 8.79
C ARG A 119 20.20 -19.68 10.00
N ILE A 120 19.67 -19.49 11.21
CA ILE A 120 20.46 -19.33 12.43
C ILE A 120 20.61 -20.66 13.20
N VAL A 121 20.03 -21.75 12.72
CA VAL A 121 20.22 -23.09 13.31
C VAL A 121 21.11 -23.95 12.39
N PHE A 122 22.36 -24.10 12.85
CA PHE A 122 23.49 -24.93 12.39
C PHE A 122 24.37 -24.36 11.26
#